data_AF-A0A1B9EQM1-F1
#
_entry.id   AF-A0A1B9EQM1-F1
#
_cell.length_a   1.000
_cell.length_b   1.000
_cell.length_c   1.000
_cell.angle_alpha   90.00
_cell.angle_beta   90.00
_cell.angle_gamma   90.00
#
_symmetry.space_group_name_H-M   'P 1'
#
loop_
_entity.id
_entity.type
_entity.pdbx_description
1 polymer ?
#
loop_
_entity_poly.entity_id
_entity_poly.type
_entity_poly.pdbx_seq_one_letter_code
_entity_poly.pdbx_strand_id
1 'polypeptide(L)'
;MRRVCLTLPTHRACTGTIEAIAEEAAYGAREFGIPVHLLILDSSPGQVLAEHRKAVAVLPASPGVTVHHFDEDEQRTFLREVLDRSGGASASASADRLLELMLPSRVSYGACTNRAFLIAQALGCTSVHRRDSDSRYQYVDGEPVFPLHQELTYLGQRAADVRESATRSKLPPGSGSRRVAVAGGSFVGEMSVDVAEIRDLDPETYGALVGLSLPGGYPEIWRKHLIDAAFRGAGTGTFDGDRTALAPISPTQVDMCNIGFAHELYSRVPLPPAPDTIGTDYFLLHLAHNAQLPGLRHNRHIVNFHTEERRTDAGFLSYQVRFAKFLLATAYLNTVYARTTAAGDALLDTEGHIKASVVAGFVRDSVDLDRTEAVRRLDVIDEAYRRLGGRYTRVADTLADRRPRLLDEARDDMADFALLMDHWEALTRASAEAVPAVTR
;
A
#
# COMPACT_ATOMS: atom_id res chain seq x y z
N MET A 1 -5.82 10.46 -23.95
CA MET A 1 -4.36 10.46 -23.71
C MET A 1 -4.13 9.87 -22.33
N ARG A 2 -3.20 8.92 -22.18
CA ARG A 2 -2.91 8.26 -20.90
C ARG A 2 -2.19 9.26 -19.98
N ARG A 3 -2.80 9.69 -18.89
CA ARG A 3 -2.15 10.48 -17.82
C ARG A 3 -1.88 9.56 -16.64
N VAL A 4 -0.80 9.78 -15.91
CA VAL A 4 -0.43 8.93 -14.76
C VAL A 4 -0.02 9.77 -13.57
N CYS A 5 -0.24 9.24 -12.38
CA CYS A 5 0.22 9.85 -11.13
C CYS A 5 1.38 9.04 -10.58
N LEU A 6 2.54 9.65 -10.38
CA LEU A 6 3.67 9.08 -9.64
C LEU A 6 3.69 9.74 -8.27
N THR A 7 3.53 8.96 -7.20
CA THR A 7 3.15 9.46 -5.88
C THR A 7 4.20 9.17 -4.83
N LEU A 8 4.43 10.15 -3.97
CA LEU A 8 5.33 10.11 -2.82
C LEU A 8 4.59 10.60 -1.57
N PRO A 9 3.96 9.70 -0.79
CA PRO A 9 3.50 10.03 0.56
C PRO A 9 4.70 10.15 1.51
N THR A 10 4.72 11.20 2.34
CA THR A 10 5.76 11.40 3.35
C THR A 10 5.24 12.08 4.62
N HIS A 11 5.91 11.81 5.74
CA HIS A 11 5.71 12.44 7.05
C HIS A 11 7.05 12.71 7.76
N ARG A 12 8.15 12.66 7.01
CA ARG A 12 9.54 12.66 7.49
C ARG A 12 10.47 13.21 6.41
N ALA A 13 11.69 13.58 6.79
CA ALA A 13 12.67 14.14 5.87
C ALA A 13 13.04 13.15 4.74
N CYS A 14 12.91 13.60 3.49
CA CYS A 14 13.21 12.79 2.30
C CYS A 14 13.55 13.63 1.05
N THR A 15 14.30 14.73 1.20
CA THR A 15 14.68 15.62 0.07
C THR A 15 15.36 14.87 -1.07
N GLY A 16 16.28 13.95 -0.78
CA GLY A 16 16.92 13.12 -1.82
C GLY A 16 15.94 12.22 -2.57
N THR A 17 14.88 11.73 -1.92
CA THR A 17 13.83 10.93 -2.57
C THR A 17 12.94 11.81 -3.45
N ILE A 18 12.69 13.07 -3.05
CA ILE A 18 11.96 14.05 -3.88
C ILE A 18 12.71 14.31 -5.19
N GLU A 19 14.03 14.46 -5.14
CA GLU A 19 14.86 14.62 -6.33
C GLU A 19 14.82 13.36 -7.21
N ALA A 20 15.06 12.19 -6.61
CA ALA A 20 15.07 10.92 -7.33
C ALA A 20 13.74 10.59 -8.02
N ILE A 21 12.59 10.84 -7.36
CA ILE A 21 11.28 10.58 -7.97
C ILE A 21 10.94 11.61 -9.07
N ALA A 22 11.47 12.84 -8.99
CA ALA A 22 11.34 13.81 -10.07
C ALA A 22 12.12 13.37 -11.32
N GLU A 23 13.28 12.75 -11.14
CA GLU A 23 14.02 12.13 -12.25
C GLU A 23 13.24 10.97 -12.89
N GLU A 24 12.61 10.11 -12.07
CA GLU A 24 11.74 9.03 -12.56
C GLU A 24 10.53 9.58 -13.34
N ALA A 25 9.89 10.65 -12.83
CA ALA A 25 8.78 11.31 -13.52
C ALA A 25 9.21 11.88 -14.88
N ALA A 26 10.35 12.56 -14.91
CA ALA A 26 10.93 13.12 -16.14
C ALA A 26 11.29 12.01 -17.14
N TYR A 27 11.83 10.89 -16.66
CA TYR A 27 12.07 9.71 -17.47
C TYR A 27 10.77 9.16 -18.08
N GLY A 28 9.74 8.95 -17.25
CA GLY A 28 8.45 8.45 -17.70
C GLY A 28 7.78 9.34 -18.76
N ALA A 29 7.82 10.66 -18.56
CA ALA A 29 7.26 11.61 -19.51
C ALA A 29 7.98 11.60 -20.87
N ARG A 30 9.32 11.56 -20.87
CA ARG A 30 10.13 11.53 -22.09
C ARG A 30 10.02 10.21 -22.84
N GLU A 31 10.20 9.09 -22.13
CA GLU A 31 10.27 7.75 -22.74
C GLU A 31 8.92 7.31 -23.33
N PHE A 32 7.82 7.61 -22.62
CA PHE A 32 6.49 7.15 -23.03
C PHE A 32 5.65 8.23 -23.71
N GLY A 33 6.11 9.49 -23.76
CA GLY A 33 5.38 10.59 -24.37
C GLY A 33 4.04 10.89 -23.70
N ILE A 34 3.95 10.71 -22.37
CA ILE A 34 2.72 10.87 -21.60
C ILE A 34 2.84 11.98 -20.54
N PRO A 35 1.73 12.63 -20.14
CA PRO A 35 1.74 13.49 -18.97
C PRO A 35 1.92 12.68 -17.68
N VAL A 36 2.89 13.08 -16.86
CA VAL A 36 3.15 12.54 -15.54
C VAL A 36 2.87 13.62 -14.48
N HIS A 37 1.92 13.33 -13.59
CA HIS A 37 1.71 14.12 -12.40
C HIS A 37 2.57 13.54 -11.27
N LEU A 38 3.63 14.26 -10.87
CA LEU A 38 4.35 13.93 -9.65
C LEU A 38 3.56 14.48 -8.46
N LEU A 39 3.05 13.61 -7.60
CA LEU A 39 2.20 13.94 -6.47
C LEU A 39 2.91 13.65 -5.15
N ILE A 40 3.32 14.71 -4.44
CA ILE A 40 3.93 14.63 -3.12
C ILE A 40 2.87 14.98 -2.08
N LEU A 41 2.53 14.01 -1.22
CA LEU A 41 1.58 14.20 -0.12
C LEU A 41 2.37 14.30 1.19
N ASP A 42 2.49 15.51 1.72
CA ASP A 42 3.43 15.82 2.80
C ASP A 42 2.69 16.13 4.11
N SER A 43 2.74 15.19 5.05
CA SER A 43 2.26 15.32 6.42
C SER A 43 3.42 15.54 7.41
N SER A 44 4.56 16.07 6.96
CA SER A 44 5.74 16.28 7.81
C SER A 44 5.61 17.53 8.69
N PRO A 45 6.29 17.57 9.86
CA PRO A 45 6.35 18.77 10.69
C PRO A 45 6.93 20.00 9.95
N GLY A 46 6.61 21.20 10.43
CA GLY A 46 6.86 22.46 9.70
C GLY A 46 8.30 22.69 9.22
N GLN A 47 9.33 22.30 9.98
CA GLN A 47 10.72 22.44 9.53
C GLN A 47 11.01 21.53 8.33
N VAL A 48 10.61 20.26 8.42
CA VAL A 48 10.81 19.27 7.35
C VAL A 48 10.01 19.65 6.11
N LEU A 49 8.75 20.09 6.28
CA LEU A 49 7.92 20.60 5.18
C LEU A 49 8.58 21.79 4.46
N ALA A 50 9.19 22.72 5.21
CA ALA A 50 9.90 23.84 4.61
C ALA A 50 11.13 23.41 3.80
N GLU A 51 11.85 22.39 4.24
CA GLU A 51 12.96 21.79 3.50
C GLU A 51 12.49 21.09 2.23
N HIS A 52 11.39 20.33 2.30
CA HIS A 52 10.77 19.72 1.12
C HIS A 52 10.29 20.77 0.12
N ARG A 53 9.64 21.85 0.57
CA ARG A 53 9.24 22.96 -0.32
C ARG A 53 10.41 23.57 -1.06
N LYS A 54 11.57 23.74 -0.39
CA LYS A 54 12.80 24.20 -1.04
C LYS A 54 13.31 23.21 -2.07
N ALA A 55 13.33 21.91 -1.75
CA ALA A 55 13.74 20.85 -2.68
C ALA A 55 12.85 20.83 -3.93
N VAL A 56 11.52 20.88 -3.75
CA VAL A 56 10.55 20.96 -4.85
C VAL A 56 10.74 22.24 -5.67
N ALA A 57 11.01 23.38 -5.03
CA ALA A 57 11.21 24.66 -5.71
C ALA A 57 12.46 24.67 -6.61
N VAL A 58 13.50 23.90 -6.29
CA VAL A 58 14.73 23.84 -7.11
C VAL A 58 14.71 22.72 -8.16
N LEU A 59 13.67 21.88 -8.21
CA LEU A 59 13.55 20.83 -9.23
C LEU A 59 13.60 21.44 -10.65
N PRO A 60 14.35 20.82 -11.59
CA PRO A 60 14.35 21.22 -12.99
C PRO A 60 12.97 21.06 -13.62
N ALA A 61 12.55 22.05 -14.41
CA ALA A 61 11.34 21.92 -15.22
C ALA A 61 11.54 20.82 -16.28
N SER A 62 10.62 19.86 -16.33
CA SER A 62 10.69 18.74 -17.28
C SER A 62 9.43 18.73 -18.16
N PRO A 63 9.57 18.77 -19.50
CA PRO A 63 8.41 18.68 -20.40
C PRO A 63 7.56 17.44 -20.10
N GLY A 64 6.24 17.63 -19.98
CA GLY A 64 5.30 16.56 -19.68
C GLY A 64 5.19 16.17 -18.20
N VAL A 65 5.90 16.85 -17.30
CA VAL A 65 5.78 16.66 -15.85
C VAL A 65 5.11 17.87 -15.19
N THR A 66 4.15 17.61 -14.28
CA THR A 66 3.56 18.62 -13.38
C THR A 66 3.75 18.17 -11.94
N VAL A 67 4.26 19.05 -11.07
CA VAL A 67 4.67 18.68 -9.71
C VAL A 67 3.71 19.28 -8.69
N HIS A 68 2.86 18.41 -8.12
CA HIS A 68 1.94 18.77 -7.06
C HIS A 68 2.56 18.45 -5.70
N HIS A 69 2.75 19.46 -4.85
CA HIS A 69 3.21 19.30 -3.47
C HIS A 69 2.13 19.82 -2.54
N PHE A 70 1.37 18.89 -1.95
CA PHE A 70 0.30 19.23 -1.02
C PHE A 70 0.76 19.00 0.42
N ASP A 71 0.74 20.06 1.22
CA ASP A 71 0.79 19.93 2.67
C ASP A 71 -0.53 19.37 3.23
N GLU A 72 -0.58 19.16 4.54
CA GLU A 72 -1.76 18.58 5.17
C GLU A 72 -3.02 19.48 5.09
N ASP A 73 -2.86 20.81 5.11
CA ASP A 73 -3.99 21.74 5.04
C ASP A 73 -4.58 21.80 3.63
N GLU A 74 -3.73 21.73 2.61
CA GLU A 74 -4.17 21.65 1.23
C GLU A 74 -4.87 20.29 0.96
N GLN A 75 -4.33 19.20 1.49
CA GLN A 75 -4.99 17.88 1.44
C GLN A 75 -6.35 17.90 2.13
N ARG A 76 -6.46 18.51 3.32
CA ARG A 76 -7.72 18.68 4.06
C ARG A 76 -8.73 19.49 3.28
N THR A 77 -8.30 20.57 2.65
CA THR A 77 -9.16 21.45 1.83
C THR A 77 -9.74 20.68 0.65
N PHE A 78 -8.89 19.95 -0.08
CA PHE A 78 -9.33 19.09 -1.18
C PHE A 78 -10.35 18.03 -0.70
N LEU A 79 -10.06 17.32 0.40
CA LEU A 79 -10.95 16.28 0.91
C LEU A 79 -12.30 16.85 1.34
N ARG A 80 -12.35 18.04 1.95
CA ARG A 80 -13.61 18.71 2.29
C ARG A 80 -14.44 19.03 1.05
N GLU A 81 -13.80 19.55 0.00
CA GLU A 81 -14.49 19.80 -1.27
C GLU A 81 -15.09 18.52 -1.87
N VAL A 82 -14.33 17.42 -1.86
CA VAL A 82 -14.80 16.11 -2.34
C VAL A 82 -15.97 15.61 -1.50
N LEU A 83 -15.88 15.71 -0.17
CA LEU A 83 -16.93 15.30 0.75
C LEU A 83 -18.22 16.10 0.53
N ASP A 84 -18.11 17.43 0.44
CA ASP A 84 -19.24 18.32 0.19
C ASP A 84 -19.97 17.98 -1.12
N ARG A 85 -19.21 17.65 -2.17
CA ARG A 85 -19.75 17.25 -3.48
C ARG A 85 -20.35 15.84 -3.48
N SER A 86 -19.80 14.92 -2.70
CA SER A 86 -20.20 13.50 -2.72
C SER A 86 -21.58 13.21 -2.10
N GLY A 87 -22.10 14.10 -1.26
CA GLY A 87 -23.36 13.87 -0.55
C GLY A 87 -24.15 15.11 -0.12
N GLY A 88 -23.65 16.34 -0.35
CA GLY A 88 -24.24 17.56 0.19
C GLY A 88 -24.24 17.60 1.73
N ALA A 89 -24.58 18.74 2.32
CA ALA A 89 -24.56 19.00 3.78
C ALA A 89 -25.49 18.13 4.67
N SER A 90 -26.03 17.01 4.16
CA SER A 90 -26.87 16.10 4.95
C SER A 90 -26.01 15.10 5.72
N ALA A 91 -25.67 15.52 6.95
CA ALA A 91 -24.93 14.86 8.02
C ALA A 91 -23.42 15.18 8.07
N SER A 92 -23.09 16.41 8.51
CA SER A 92 -21.73 16.85 8.85
C SER A 92 -20.94 15.82 9.67
N ALA A 93 -21.60 15.11 10.60
CA ALA A 93 -20.98 14.07 11.40
C ALA A 93 -20.41 12.89 10.58
N SER A 94 -21.04 12.51 9.46
CA SER A 94 -20.52 11.49 8.55
C SER A 94 -19.34 12.01 7.74
N ALA A 95 -19.42 13.26 7.28
CA ALA A 95 -18.33 13.91 6.55
C ALA A 95 -17.07 14.08 7.42
N ASP A 96 -17.22 14.51 8.66
CA ASP A 96 -16.12 14.62 9.63
C ASP A 96 -15.50 13.26 9.92
N ARG A 97 -16.31 12.19 10.04
CA ARG A 97 -15.81 10.83 10.21
C ARG A 97 -15.01 10.37 8.99
N LEU A 98 -15.53 10.54 7.78
CA LEU A 98 -14.83 10.16 6.55
C LEU A 98 -13.54 10.97 6.34
N LEU A 99 -13.54 12.25 6.71
CA LEU A 99 -12.33 13.08 6.72
C LEU A 99 -11.28 12.51 7.67
N GLU A 100 -11.66 12.15 8.90
CA GLU A 100 -10.73 11.52 9.87
C GLU A 100 -10.20 10.18 9.37
N LEU A 101 -10.98 9.39 8.63
CA LEU A 101 -10.51 8.14 8.03
C LEU A 101 -9.47 8.37 6.92
N MET A 102 -9.58 9.46 6.16
CA MET A 102 -8.66 9.75 5.05
C MET A 102 -7.46 10.61 5.48
N LEU A 103 -7.61 11.38 6.57
CA LEU A 103 -6.59 12.26 7.11
C LEU A 103 -6.49 12.14 8.64
N PRO A 104 -6.19 10.93 9.16
CA PRO A 104 -6.06 10.74 10.60
C PRO A 104 -4.85 11.49 11.15
N SER A 105 -4.94 11.93 12.41
CA SER A 105 -3.81 12.53 13.14
C SER A 105 -2.62 11.58 13.38
N ARG A 106 -2.77 10.30 13.05
CA ARG A 106 -1.79 9.23 13.27
C ARG A 106 -1.41 8.60 11.93
N VAL A 107 -0.24 7.95 11.86
CA VAL A 107 0.26 7.35 10.61
C VAL A 107 -0.71 6.27 10.12
N SER A 108 -1.14 6.37 8.87
CA SER A 108 -1.96 5.37 8.18
C SER A 108 -1.53 5.25 6.72
N TYR A 109 -0.98 4.09 6.37
CA TYR A 109 -0.53 3.79 5.00
C TYR A 109 -1.69 3.66 4.01
N GLY A 110 -2.84 3.13 4.47
CA GLY A 110 -4.05 3.07 3.67
C GLY A 110 -4.64 4.45 3.43
N ALA A 111 -4.75 5.28 4.47
CA ALA A 111 -5.33 6.62 4.35
C ALA A 111 -4.52 7.54 3.41
N CYS A 112 -3.18 7.54 3.51
CA CYS A 112 -2.35 8.32 2.57
C CYS A 112 -2.47 7.84 1.13
N THR A 113 -2.58 6.53 0.91
CA THR A 113 -2.76 5.96 -0.43
C THR A 113 -4.15 6.26 -0.99
N ASN A 114 -5.19 6.23 -0.14
CA ASN A 114 -6.55 6.64 -0.52
C ASN A 114 -6.62 8.12 -0.94
N ARG A 115 -5.92 9.01 -0.23
CA ARG A 115 -5.76 10.42 -0.65
C ARG A 115 -5.13 10.52 -2.04
N ALA A 116 -4.07 9.75 -2.30
CA ALA A 116 -3.43 9.70 -3.61
C ALA A 116 -4.37 9.20 -4.71
N PHE A 117 -5.22 8.21 -4.42
CA PHE A 117 -6.25 7.72 -5.35
C PHE A 117 -7.29 8.78 -5.71
N LEU A 118 -7.83 9.50 -4.73
CA LEU A 118 -8.78 10.57 -4.98
C LEU A 118 -8.15 11.72 -5.77
N ILE A 119 -6.95 12.17 -5.41
CA ILE A 119 -6.28 13.26 -6.15
C ILE A 119 -5.93 12.81 -7.59
N ALA A 120 -5.45 11.58 -7.77
CA ALA A 120 -5.21 11.03 -9.10
C ALA A 120 -6.49 10.96 -9.95
N GLN A 121 -7.64 10.66 -9.32
CA GLN A 121 -8.94 10.70 -9.96
C GLN A 121 -9.30 12.12 -10.45
N ALA A 122 -9.10 13.13 -9.60
CA ALA A 122 -9.33 14.53 -9.93
C ALA A 122 -8.41 15.03 -11.07
N LEU A 123 -7.18 14.51 -11.14
CA LEU A 123 -6.22 14.80 -12.21
C LEU A 123 -6.51 13.99 -13.50
N GLY A 124 -7.51 13.11 -13.51
CA GLY A 124 -7.85 12.27 -14.65
C GLY A 124 -6.77 11.24 -14.99
N CYS A 125 -6.06 10.74 -13.97
CA CYS A 125 -5.01 9.74 -14.13
C CYS A 125 -5.58 8.34 -14.37
N THR A 126 -5.01 7.64 -15.33
CA THR A 126 -5.36 6.25 -15.68
C THR A 126 -4.64 5.21 -14.82
N SER A 127 -3.60 5.61 -14.08
CA SER A 127 -2.90 4.79 -13.10
C SER A 127 -2.23 5.63 -12.02
N VAL A 128 -2.03 5.01 -10.85
CA VAL A 128 -1.30 5.56 -9.71
C VAL A 128 -0.11 4.66 -9.43
N HIS A 129 1.07 5.25 -9.33
CA HIS A 129 2.36 4.59 -9.10
C HIS A 129 2.92 5.12 -7.78
N ARG A 130 3.17 4.25 -6.79
CA ARG A 130 3.62 4.65 -5.45
C ARG A 130 5.11 4.34 -5.26
N ARG A 131 5.81 5.29 -4.63
CA ARG A 131 7.14 5.12 -4.03
C ARG A 131 7.09 5.53 -2.57
N ASP A 132 7.85 4.85 -1.72
CA ASP A 132 7.98 5.23 -0.31
C ASP A 132 9.23 6.07 -0.08
N SER A 133 9.16 6.97 0.91
CA SER A 133 10.22 7.95 1.21
C SER A 133 11.53 7.35 1.75
N ASP A 134 11.51 6.09 2.18
CA ASP A 134 12.63 5.31 2.72
C ASP A 134 13.19 4.28 1.72
N SER A 135 13.18 4.66 0.44
CA SER A 135 13.72 3.85 -0.65
C SER A 135 14.62 4.65 -1.60
N ARG A 136 15.48 3.94 -2.33
CA ARG A 136 16.29 4.48 -3.44
C ARG A 136 16.33 3.52 -4.61
N TYR A 137 16.73 3.97 -5.79
CA TYR A 137 16.86 3.09 -6.95
C TYR A 137 18.13 2.24 -6.90
N GLN A 138 18.10 1.12 -7.62
CA GLN A 138 19.31 0.44 -8.05
C GLN A 138 19.95 1.21 -9.21
N TYR A 139 21.25 1.03 -9.41
CA TYR A 139 22.00 1.69 -10.49
C TYR A 139 22.73 0.66 -11.33
N VAL A 140 22.76 0.87 -12.65
CA VAL A 140 23.59 0.13 -13.60
C VAL A 140 24.33 1.13 -14.46
N ASP A 141 25.64 0.99 -14.55
CA ASP A 141 26.52 1.90 -15.30
C ASP A 141 26.34 3.39 -14.95
N GLY A 142 26.00 3.68 -13.69
CA GLY A 142 25.75 5.03 -13.18
C GLY A 142 24.33 5.54 -13.38
N GLU A 143 23.48 4.81 -14.11
CA GLU A 143 22.10 5.20 -14.40
C GLU A 143 21.10 4.52 -13.47
N PRO A 144 20.08 5.24 -12.96
CA PRO A 144 19.05 4.68 -12.11
C PRO A 144 18.12 3.72 -12.87
N VAL A 145 17.79 2.60 -12.23
CA VAL A 145 16.86 1.59 -12.74
C VAL A 145 15.44 1.94 -12.28
N PHE A 146 14.74 2.75 -13.07
CA PHE A 146 13.39 3.20 -12.74
C PHE A 146 12.34 2.09 -12.88
N PRO A 147 11.59 1.75 -11.81
CA PRO A 147 10.49 0.79 -11.90
C PRO A 147 9.35 1.26 -12.80
N LEU A 148 9.10 2.57 -12.88
CA LEU A 148 8.03 3.16 -13.69
C LEU A 148 8.13 2.74 -15.17
N HIS A 149 9.34 2.42 -15.66
CA HIS A 149 9.52 1.86 -17.01
C HIS A 149 8.64 0.62 -17.24
N GLN A 150 8.70 -0.35 -16.34
CA GLN A 150 7.96 -1.60 -16.48
C GLN A 150 6.48 -1.40 -16.18
N GLU A 151 6.16 -0.57 -15.19
CA GLU A 151 4.79 -0.25 -14.84
C GLU A 151 4.06 0.44 -16.00
N LEU A 152 4.67 1.44 -16.66
CA LEU A 152 4.07 2.13 -17.81
C LEU A 152 4.02 1.27 -19.06
N THR A 153 5.02 0.40 -19.26
CA THR A 153 5.03 -0.51 -20.41
C THR A 153 3.79 -1.40 -20.40
N TYR A 154 3.39 -1.96 -19.25
CA TYR A 154 2.39 -3.04 -19.24
C TYR A 154 1.07 -2.73 -18.55
N LEU A 155 1.05 -1.83 -17.54
CA LEU A 155 -0.17 -1.57 -16.77
C LEU A 155 -1.28 -1.02 -17.66
N GLY A 156 -2.50 -1.55 -17.49
CA GLY A 156 -3.67 -1.18 -18.28
C GLY A 156 -3.72 -1.79 -19.69
N GLN A 157 -2.66 -2.45 -20.19
CA GLN A 157 -2.71 -3.18 -21.46
C GLN A 157 -3.53 -4.47 -21.32
N ARG A 158 -4.04 -5.01 -22.45
CA ARG A 158 -4.72 -6.31 -22.43
C ARG A 158 -3.71 -7.43 -22.19
N ALA A 159 -4.07 -8.38 -21.35
CA ALA A 159 -3.17 -9.44 -20.92
C ALA A 159 -2.72 -10.35 -22.08
N ALA A 160 -3.53 -10.51 -23.12
CA ALA A 160 -3.15 -11.21 -24.34
C ALA A 160 -1.99 -10.53 -25.07
N ASP A 161 -2.01 -9.20 -25.15
CA ASP A 161 -1.00 -8.41 -25.88
C ASP A 161 0.32 -8.38 -25.07
N VAL A 162 0.22 -8.32 -23.74
CA VAL A 162 1.38 -8.38 -22.83
C VAL A 162 2.05 -9.76 -22.82
N ARG A 163 1.28 -10.83 -23.07
CA ARG A 163 1.80 -12.21 -23.01
C ARG A 163 3.00 -12.43 -23.93
N GLU A 164 3.01 -11.79 -25.09
CA GLU A 164 4.06 -11.97 -26.11
C GLU A 164 5.36 -11.23 -25.76
N SER A 165 5.26 -10.15 -24.97
CA SER A 165 6.39 -9.29 -24.61
C SER A 165 6.89 -9.51 -23.17
N ALA A 166 6.12 -10.17 -22.31
CA ALA A 166 6.57 -10.52 -20.96
C ALA A 166 7.57 -11.68 -20.99
N THR A 167 8.60 -11.66 -20.12
CA THR A 167 9.59 -12.74 -20.06
C THR A 167 8.96 -14.10 -19.74
N ARG A 168 7.91 -14.10 -18.92
CA ARG A 168 7.12 -15.29 -18.56
C ARG A 168 5.64 -14.93 -18.43
N SER A 169 4.76 -15.86 -18.77
CA SER A 169 3.32 -15.73 -18.57
C SER A 169 2.73 -16.99 -17.96
N LYS A 170 1.90 -16.83 -16.92
CA LYS A 170 1.10 -17.86 -16.27
C LYS A 170 -0.33 -17.34 -16.03
N LEU A 171 -0.93 -16.78 -17.07
CA LEU A 171 -2.32 -16.31 -17.03
C LEU A 171 -3.29 -17.49 -16.89
N PRO A 172 -4.34 -17.37 -16.04
CA PRO A 172 -5.44 -18.31 -16.05
C PRO A 172 -6.15 -18.35 -17.42
N PRO A 173 -6.79 -19.48 -17.77
CA PRO A 173 -7.66 -19.55 -18.94
C PRO A 173 -8.74 -18.46 -18.89
N GLY A 174 -9.06 -17.85 -20.03
CA GLY A 174 -10.09 -16.82 -20.12
C GLY A 174 -9.67 -15.40 -19.68
N SER A 175 -8.49 -15.23 -19.06
CA SER A 175 -8.04 -13.90 -18.58
C SER A 175 -7.43 -13.00 -19.67
N GLY A 176 -7.26 -13.49 -20.90
CA GLY A 176 -6.51 -12.79 -21.96
C GLY A 176 -7.14 -11.47 -22.41
N SER A 177 -8.47 -11.35 -22.35
CA SER A 177 -9.18 -10.11 -22.70
C SER A 177 -9.12 -9.05 -21.61
N ARG A 178 -8.86 -9.44 -20.36
CA ARG A 178 -8.78 -8.55 -19.19
C ARG A 178 -7.51 -7.69 -19.29
N ARG A 179 -7.54 -6.53 -18.63
CA ARG A 179 -6.39 -5.62 -18.57
C ARG A 179 -5.49 -5.97 -17.39
N VAL A 180 -4.21 -5.64 -17.50
CA VAL A 180 -3.25 -5.68 -16.39
C VAL A 180 -3.68 -4.64 -15.35
N ALA A 181 -4.12 -5.11 -14.19
CA ALA A 181 -4.70 -4.27 -13.12
C ALA A 181 -3.65 -3.74 -12.15
N VAL A 182 -2.54 -4.46 -11.99
CA VAL A 182 -1.43 -4.13 -11.10
C VAL A 182 -0.12 -4.43 -11.80
N ALA A 183 0.88 -3.57 -11.64
CA ALA A 183 2.25 -3.83 -12.04
C ALA A 183 3.18 -3.41 -10.90
N GLY A 184 4.17 -4.22 -10.54
CA GLY A 184 5.08 -3.83 -9.46
C GLY A 184 6.26 -4.74 -9.26
N GLY A 185 7.19 -4.26 -8.46
CA GLY A 185 8.35 -4.99 -8.00
C GLY A 185 8.39 -5.06 -6.48
N SER A 186 9.31 -5.87 -5.99
CA SER A 186 9.69 -5.88 -4.57
C SER A 186 10.86 -4.91 -4.31
N PHE A 187 11.51 -5.04 -3.16
CA PHE A 187 12.74 -4.35 -2.78
C PHE A 187 13.91 -5.33 -2.58
N VAL A 188 15.12 -4.78 -2.54
CA VAL A 188 16.34 -5.43 -2.07
C VAL A 188 16.87 -4.68 -0.86
N GLY A 189 17.67 -5.33 -0.01
CA GLY A 189 18.25 -4.72 1.19
C GLY A 189 17.52 -5.14 2.48
N GLU A 190 17.28 -4.18 3.38
CA GLU A 190 16.65 -4.46 4.67
C GLU A 190 15.20 -4.95 4.49
N MET A 191 14.73 -5.81 5.40
CA MET A 191 13.33 -6.30 5.39
C MET A 191 12.34 -5.14 5.52
N SER A 192 11.15 -5.26 4.93
CA SER A 192 10.12 -4.21 5.04
C SER A 192 9.66 -4.04 6.49
N VAL A 193 9.57 -5.15 7.23
CA VAL A 193 9.22 -5.19 8.65
C VAL A 193 10.45 -5.41 9.52
N ASP A 194 10.50 -4.74 10.68
CA ASP A 194 11.63 -4.80 11.62
C ASP A 194 11.58 -6.08 12.46
N VAL A 195 11.79 -7.22 11.80
CA VAL A 195 11.74 -8.56 12.40
C VAL A 195 13.03 -9.34 12.19
N ALA A 196 14.03 -8.74 11.52
CA ALA A 196 15.33 -9.36 11.31
C ALA A 196 16.05 -9.61 12.64
N GLU A 197 16.03 -8.64 13.56
CA GLU A 197 16.59 -8.81 14.91
C GLU A 197 15.91 -9.97 15.66
N ILE A 198 14.58 -10.09 15.58
CA ILE A 198 13.83 -11.18 16.21
C ILE A 198 14.28 -12.55 15.67
N ARG A 199 14.45 -12.65 14.34
CA ARG A 199 14.93 -13.88 13.69
C ARG A 199 16.32 -14.27 14.18
N ASP A 200 17.20 -13.28 14.33
CA ASP A 200 18.59 -13.52 14.69
C ASP A 200 18.73 -13.85 16.20
N LEU A 201 17.84 -13.30 17.05
CA LEU A 201 17.78 -13.60 18.48
C LEU A 201 17.12 -14.95 18.78
N ASP A 202 15.96 -15.24 18.18
CA ASP A 202 15.22 -16.48 18.38
C ASP A 202 14.37 -16.84 17.15
N PRO A 203 14.86 -17.77 16.29
CA PRO A 203 14.13 -18.24 15.12
C PRO A 203 12.76 -18.85 15.42
N GLU A 204 12.56 -19.46 16.59
CA GLU A 204 11.24 -20.01 16.97
C GLU A 204 10.25 -18.89 17.24
N THR A 205 10.67 -17.85 17.99
CA THR A 205 9.86 -16.67 18.23
C THR A 205 9.54 -15.92 16.93
N TYR A 206 10.51 -15.78 16.04
CA TYR A 206 10.28 -15.24 14.69
C TYR A 206 9.21 -16.06 13.95
N GLY A 207 9.33 -17.39 13.95
CA GLY A 207 8.35 -18.27 13.32
C GLY A 207 6.95 -18.17 13.92
N ALA A 208 6.85 -18.02 15.24
CA ALA A 208 5.59 -17.81 15.94
C ALA A 208 4.92 -16.48 15.53
N LEU A 209 5.66 -15.37 15.57
CA LEU A 209 5.15 -14.04 15.25
C LEU A 209 4.83 -13.88 13.77
N VAL A 210 5.78 -14.15 12.88
CA VAL A 210 5.58 -14.05 11.42
C VAL A 210 4.53 -15.04 10.96
N GLY A 211 4.45 -16.22 11.57
CA GLY A 211 3.40 -17.19 11.28
C GLY A 211 1.98 -16.65 11.50
N LEU A 212 1.78 -15.66 12.38
CA LEU A 212 0.46 -15.04 12.58
C LEU A 212 0.00 -14.24 11.36
N SER A 213 0.91 -13.75 10.50
CA SER A 213 0.53 -13.02 9.28
C SER A 213 -0.02 -13.95 8.18
N LEU A 214 0.22 -15.25 8.29
CA LEU A 214 -0.20 -16.24 7.30
C LEU A 214 -1.61 -16.77 7.60
N PRO A 215 -2.42 -17.08 6.58
CA PRO A 215 -3.66 -17.82 6.75
C PRO A 215 -3.44 -19.18 7.43
N GLY A 216 -4.47 -19.68 8.11
CA GLY A 216 -4.47 -21.05 8.65
C GLY A 216 -4.53 -22.12 7.55
N GLY A 217 -4.29 -23.38 7.92
CA GLY A 217 -4.53 -24.54 7.04
C GLY A 217 -3.41 -24.89 6.05
N TYR A 218 -2.32 -24.11 5.97
CA TYR A 218 -1.13 -24.52 5.21
C TYR A 218 -0.46 -25.74 5.85
N PRO A 219 -0.03 -26.75 5.05
CA PRO A 219 0.82 -27.81 5.55
C PRO A 219 2.10 -27.23 6.15
N GLU A 220 2.59 -27.84 7.23
CA GLU A 220 3.71 -27.32 8.03
C GLU A 220 4.96 -27.01 7.19
N ILE A 221 5.28 -27.90 6.24
CA ILE A 221 6.43 -27.72 5.34
C ILE A 221 6.33 -26.46 4.47
N TRP A 222 5.12 -26.13 4.01
CA TRP A 222 4.86 -24.93 3.22
C TRP A 222 4.82 -23.69 4.10
N ARG A 223 4.26 -23.82 5.31
CA ARG A 223 4.19 -22.73 6.29
C ARG A 223 5.58 -22.21 6.65
N LYS A 224 6.55 -23.10 6.88
CA LYS A 224 7.94 -22.70 7.14
C LYS A 224 8.55 -21.90 5.99
N HIS A 225 8.36 -22.36 4.75
CA HIS A 225 8.85 -21.64 3.58
C HIS A 225 8.21 -20.25 3.43
N LEU A 226 6.91 -20.13 3.71
CA LEU A 226 6.21 -18.84 3.67
C LEU A 226 6.71 -17.87 4.76
N ILE A 227 6.99 -18.38 5.96
CA ILE A 227 7.60 -17.60 7.05
C ILE A 227 8.99 -17.09 6.67
N ASP A 228 9.82 -17.94 6.06
CA ASP A 228 11.17 -17.58 5.63
C ASP A 228 11.17 -16.55 4.48
N ALA A 229 10.11 -16.57 3.65
CA ALA A 229 9.94 -15.64 2.53
C ALA A 229 9.27 -14.32 2.93
N ALA A 230 8.45 -14.31 3.98
CA ALA A 230 7.72 -13.12 4.41
C ALA A 230 8.66 -11.95 4.72
N PHE A 231 8.27 -10.75 4.26
CA PHE A 231 8.99 -9.48 4.49
C PHE A 231 10.43 -9.40 3.97
N ARG A 232 10.95 -10.45 3.34
CA ARG A 232 12.32 -10.50 2.80
C ARG A 232 12.49 -9.72 1.49
N GLY A 233 11.39 -9.47 0.80
CA GLY A 233 11.40 -8.92 -0.55
C GLY A 233 12.16 -9.81 -1.54
N ALA A 234 12.88 -9.19 -2.47
CA ALA A 234 13.71 -9.87 -3.47
C ALA A 234 15.12 -10.26 -2.94
N GLY A 235 15.39 -10.04 -1.65
CA GLY A 235 16.68 -10.37 -1.03
C GLY A 235 17.78 -9.36 -1.35
N THR A 236 18.93 -9.83 -1.83
CA THR A 236 20.14 -9.01 -2.02
C THR A 236 20.66 -9.02 -3.47
N GLY A 237 19.84 -9.49 -4.42
CA GLY A 237 20.24 -9.55 -5.82
C GLY A 237 20.34 -8.16 -6.44
N THR A 238 21.40 -7.90 -7.20
CA THR A 238 21.52 -6.68 -8.00
C THR A 238 20.76 -6.82 -9.32
N PHE A 239 20.26 -5.71 -9.85
CA PHE A 239 19.64 -5.69 -11.18
C PHE A 239 20.66 -6.04 -12.27
N ASP A 240 20.35 -7.04 -13.09
CA ASP A 240 21.21 -7.59 -14.15
C ASP A 240 20.52 -7.65 -15.52
N GLY A 241 19.38 -6.96 -15.65
CA GLY A 241 18.55 -6.94 -16.85
C GLY A 241 17.07 -7.17 -16.55
N ASP A 242 16.22 -6.74 -17.47
CA ASP A 242 14.78 -6.77 -17.28
C ASP A 242 14.19 -8.19 -17.32
N ARG A 243 13.39 -8.50 -16.30
CA ARG A 243 12.61 -9.72 -16.20
C ARG A 243 11.21 -9.39 -15.72
N THR A 244 10.22 -9.87 -16.46
CA THR A 244 8.80 -9.69 -16.13
C THR A 244 8.04 -11.01 -16.07
N ALA A 245 7.04 -11.07 -15.21
CA ALA A 245 6.15 -12.22 -15.09
C ALA A 245 4.70 -11.75 -15.07
N LEU A 246 3.94 -12.15 -16.09
CA LEU A 246 2.51 -11.89 -16.23
C LEU A 246 1.71 -13.02 -15.60
N ALA A 247 1.05 -12.75 -14.47
CA ALA A 247 0.22 -13.70 -13.72
C ALA A 247 -0.64 -12.92 -12.71
N PRO A 248 -1.67 -13.52 -12.08
CA PRO A 248 -2.25 -12.95 -10.88
C PRO A 248 -1.13 -12.65 -9.86
N ILE A 249 -0.97 -11.38 -9.48
CA ILE A 249 0.16 -10.95 -8.63
C ILE A 249 0.05 -11.63 -7.29
N SER A 250 1.14 -12.24 -6.82
CA SER A 250 1.22 -12.74 -5.46
C SER A 250 1.52 -11.57 -4.52
N PRO A 251 0.71 -11.34 -3.46
CA PRO A 251 0.94 -10.25 -2.51
C PRO A 251 2.28 -10.32 -1.75
N THR A 252 2.98 -11.45 -1.80
CA THR A 252 4.28 -11.65 -1.15
C THR A 252 5.48 -11.39 -2.06
N GLN A 253 5.25 -11.06 -3.34
CA GLN A 253 6.31 -10.92 -4.36
C GLN A 253 6.42 -9.50 -4.93
N VAL A 254 5.55 -8.60 -4.47
CA VAL A 254 5.49 -7.19 -4.85
C VAL A 254 5.20 -6.42 -3.58
N ASP A 255 5.83 -5.26 -3.43
CA ASP A 255 5.69 -4.44 -2.23
C ASP A 255 5.06 -3.08 -2.57
N MET A 256 4.28 -2.54 -1.62
CA MET A 256 3.54 -1.29 -1.80
C MET A 256 4.43 -0.06 -2.07
N CYS A 257 5.72 -0.14 -1.76
CA CYS A 257 6.71 0.89 -2.02
C CYS A 257 7.18 0.93 -3.49
N ASN A 258 6.80 -0.04 -4.32
CA ASN A 258 7.26 -0.18 -5.72
C ASN A 258 6.15 -0.75 -6.61
N ILE A 259 5.07 0.01 -6.77
CA ILE A 259 3.85 -0.50 -7.39
C ILE A 259 3.03 0.51 -8.15
N GLY A 260 2.34 0.05 -9.20
CA GLY A 260 1.33 0.75 -9.98
C GLY A 260 -0.03 0.05 -9.96
N PHE A 261 -1.10 0.83 -9.75
CA PHE A 261 -2.50 0.40 -9.79
C PHE A 261 -3.22 1.05 -10.97
N ALA A 262 -3.98 0.25 -11.72
CA ALA A 262 -4.87 0.77 -12.77
C ALA A 262 -6.08 1.49 -12.14
N HIS A 263 -6.58 2.51 -12.85
CA HIS A 263 -7.78 3.27 -12.45
C HIS A 263 -8.96 2.38 -12.07
N GLU A 264 -9.31 1.40 -12.90
CA GLU A 264 -10.45 0.48 -12.65
C GLU A 264 -10.34 -0.33 -11.35
N LEU A 265 -9.15 -0.41 -10.73
CA LEU A 265 -8.96 -1.06 -9.44
C LEU A 265 -9.08 -0.06 -8.29
N TYR A 266 -8.27 1.01 -8.31
CA TYR A 266 -8.22 1.95 -7.18
C TYR A 266 -9.48 2.81 -7.06
N SER A 267 -10.19 3.05 -8.17
CA SER A 267 -11.42 3.85 -8.19
C SER A 267 -12.63 3.12 -7.58
N ARG A 268 -12.53 1.80 -7.42
CA ARG A 268 -13.63 0.95 -6.96
C ARG A 268 -13.51 0.52 -5.51
N VAL A 269 -12.28 0.31 -5.03
CA VAL A 269 -12.04 -0.20 -3.68
C VAL A 269 -10.92 0.59 -3.01
N PRO A 270 -11.17 1.21 -1.84
CA PRO A 270 -10.14 1.87 -1.06
C PRO A 270 -9.28 0.84 -0.31
N LEU A 271 -8.22 1.34 0.32
CA LEU A 271 -7.41 0.58 1.28
C LEU A 271 -7.91 0.80 2.72
N PRO A 272 -7.71 -0.17 3.64
CA PRO A 272 -8.06 -0.02 5.05
C PRO A 272 -7.40 1.22 5.67
N PRO A 273 -8.16 2.19 6.22
CA PRO A 273 -7.61 3.45 6.75
C PRO A 273 -6.99 3.33 8.15
N ALA A 274 -6.91 2.11 8.71
CA ALA A 274 -6.46 1.83 10.07
C ALA A 274 -5.17 2.59 10.47
N PRO A 275 -5.21 3.42 11.53
CA PRO A 275 -4.05 4.13 12.02
C PRO A 275 -3.14 3.24 12.87
N ASP A 276 -1.86 3.59 12.91
CA ASP A 276 -0.81 2.86 13.63
C ASP A 276 -0.81 1.36 13.31
N THR A 277 -0.96 1.01 12.04
CA THR A 277 -0.78 -0.35 11.56
C THR A 277 0.13 -0.35 10.34
N ILE A 278 0.58 -1.54 9.95
CA ILE A 278 1.38 -1.78 8.74
C ILE A 278 0.74 -2.90 7.92
N GLY A 279 1.07 -3.03 6.64
CA GLY A 279 0.70 -4.19 5.82
C GLY A 279 -0.77 -4.28 5.42
N THR A 280 -1.69 -3.55 6.05
CA THR A 280 -3.11 -3.52 5.66
C THR A 280 -3.33 -2.86 4.31
N ASP A 281 -2.40 -2.01 3.86
CA ASP A 281 -2.38 -1.40 2.54
C ASP A 281 -2.09 -2.39 1.39
N TYR A 282 -1.77 -3.66 1.70
CA TYR A 282 -1.67 -4.75 0.72
C TYR A 282 -3.03 -5.31 0.28
N PHE A 283 -4.15 -4.80 0.84
CA PHE A 283 -5.49 -5.31 0.57
C PHE A 283 -5.83 -5.42 -0.92
N LEU A 284 -5.49 -4.40 -1.73
CA LEU A 284 -5.74 -4.43 -3.16
C LEU A 284 -4.94 -5.51 -3.91
N LEU A 285 -3.77 -5.90 -3.40
CA LEU A 285 -2.98 -7.00 -3.97
C LEU A 285 -3.65 -8.35 -3.72
N HIS A 286 -4.11 -8.56 -2.48
CA HIS A 286 -4.91 -9.75 -2.16
C HIS A 286 -6.19 -9.79 -2.99
N LEU A 287 -6.89 -8.67 -3.13
CA LEU A 287 -8.12 -8.61 -3.91
C LEU A 287 -7.88 -8.90 -5.40
N ALA A 288 -6.88 -8.26 -6.02
CA ALA A 288 -6.53 -8.50 -7.42
C ALA A 288 -6.08 -9.95 -7.65
N HIS A 289 -5.33 -10.53 -6.71
CA HIS A 289 -4.93 -11.94 -6.73
C HIS A 289 -6.16 -12.86 -6.69
N ASN A 290 -7.05 -12.66 -5.72
CA ASN A 290 -8.19 -13.52 -5.46
C ASN A 290 -9.24 -13.44 -6.58
N ALA A 291 -9.38 -12.27 -7.20
CA ALA A 291 -10.21 -12.07 -8.41
C ALA A 291 -9.52 -12.54 -9.71
N GLN A 292 -8.30 -13.10 -9.61
CA GLN A 292 -7.50 -13.57 -10.75
C GLN A 292 -7.33 -12.50 -11.84
N LEU A 293 -7.18 -11.24 -11.44
CA LEU A 293 -6.88 -10.16 -12.36
C LEU A 293 -5.44 -10.32 -12.89
N PRO A 294 -5.19 -10.07 -14.18
CA PRO A 294 -3.83 -10.04 -14.69
C PRO A 294 -2.99 -9.00 -13.94
N GLY A 295 -1.84 -9.43 -13.43
CA GLY A 295 -0.84 -8.57 -12.83
C GLY A 295 0.53 -8.79 -13.49
N LEU A 296 1.39 -7.78 -13.38
CA LEU A 296 2.75 -7.86 -13.88
C LEU A 296 3.76 -7.67 -12.76
N ARG A 297 4.58 -8.68 -12.50
CA ARG A 297 5.73 -8.55 -11.61
C ARG A 297 6.98 -8.23 -12.41
N HIS A 298 7.78 -7.25 -11.98
CA HIS A 298 9.10 -6.95 -12.56
C HIS A 298 10.23 -7.01 -11.53
N ASN A 299 11.47 -7.18 -12.01
CA ASN A 299 12.68 -7.22 -11.16
C ASN A 299 13.41 -5.88 -11.03
N ARG A 300 12.84 -4.78 -11.54
CA ARG A 300 13.28 -3.42 -11.20
C ARG A 300 12.92 -3.10 -9.75
N HIS A 301 13.62 -3.76 -8.83
CA HIS A 301 13.43 -3.62 -7.40
C HIS A 301 14.05 -2.31 -6.92
N ILE A 302 13.44 -1.71 -5.89
CA ILE A 302 14.03 -0.58 -5.17
C ILE A 302 14.93 -1.09 -4.04
N VAL A 303 15.82 -0.25 -3.54
CA VAL A 303 16.62 -0.56 -2.36
C VAL A 303 15.93 0.01 -1.13
N ASN A 304 15.52 -0.85 -0.21
CA ASN A 304 14.85 -0.49 1.03
C ASN A 304 15.87 -0.24 2.16
N PHE A 305 15.60 0.75 3.02
CA PHE A 305 16.39 1.04 4.21
C PHE A 305 15.52 1.54 5.37
N HIS A 306 15.96 1.31 6.60
CA HIS A 306 15.32 1.82 7.81
C HIS A 306 15.93 3.17 8.19
N THR A 307 15.08 4.16 8.42
CA THR A 307 15.50 5.49 8.87
C THR A 307 16.08 5.46 10.28
N GLU A 308 16.90 6.46 10.62
CA GLU A 308 17.50 6.57 11.97
C GLU A 308 16.44 6.70 13.07
N GLU A 309 15.32 7.37 12.78
CA GLU A 309 14.18 7.49 13.70
C GLU A 309 13.68 6.11 14.17
N ARG A 310 13.58 5.15 13.25
CA ARG A 310 13.12 3.78 13.54
C ARG A 310 14.07 3.04 14.50
N ARG A 311 15.34 3.43 14.54
CA ARG A 311 16.37 2.84 15.41
C ARG A 311 16.36 3.41 16.84
N THR A 312 15.63 4.50 17.09
CA THR A 312 15.42 5.03 18.45
C THR A 312 14.50 4.14 19.27
N ASP A 313 14.57 4.23 20.61
CA ASP A 313 13.67 3.45 21.49
C ASP A 313 12.19 3.74 21.25
N ALA A 314 11.83 5.01 21.02
CA ALA A 314 10.46 5.42 20.74
C ALA A 314 9.99 4.94 19.36
N GLY A 315 10.85 5.08 18.34
CA GLY A 315 10.57 4.60 16.98
C GLY A 315 10.39 3.08 16.94
N PHE A 316 11.27 2.34 17.60
CA PHE A 316 11.15 0.89 17.74
C PHE A 316 9.86 0.47 18.45
N LEU A 317 9.55 1.06 19.61
CA LEU A 317 8.33 0.73 20.34
C LEU A 317 7.08 1.01 19.50
N SER A 318 7.03 2.18 18.86
CA SER A 318 5.94 2.54 17.95
C SER A 318 5.81 1.50 16.84
N TYR A 319 6.92 1.12 16.20
CA TYR A 319 6.92 0.17 15.10
C TYR A 319 6.44 -1.23 15.54
N GLN A 320 6.90 -1.75 16.67
CA GLN A 320 6.48 -3.06 17.18
C GLN A 320 5.00 -3.06 17.61
N VAL A 321 4.47 -1.94 18.10
CA VAL A 321 3.02 -1.77 18.34
C VAL A 321 2.24 -1.81 17.01
N ARG A 322 2.73 -1.17 15.95
CA ARG A 322 2.10 -1.24 14.62
C ARG A 322 2.11 -2.66 14.06
N PHE A 323 3.21 -3.39 14.26
CA PHE A 323 3.31 -4.81 13.87
C PHE A 323 2.32 -5.67 14.64
N ALA A 324 2.18 -5.50 15.96
CA ALA A 324 1.17 -6.20 16.75
C ALA A 324 -0.25 -5.88 16.25
N LYS A 325 -0.57 -4.60 15.98
CA LYS A 325 -1.86 -4.20 15.39
C LYS A 325 -2.12 -4.86 14.05
N PHE A 326 -1.12 -4.96 13.17
CA PHE A 326 -1.24 -5.68 11.90
C PHE A 326 -1.59 -7.16 12.11
N LEU A 327 -0.91 -7.83 13.05
CA LEU A 327 -1.17 -9.24 13.35
C LEU A 327 -2.59 -9.47 13.90
N LEU A 328 -3.13 -8.52 14.66
CA LEU A 328 -4.53 -8.54 15.11
C LEU A 328 -5.51 -8.30 13.95
N ALA A 329 -5.27 -7.28 13.12
CA ALA A 329 -6.08 -6.99 11.94
C ALA A 329 -6.14 -8.18 10.97
N THR A 330 -5.04 -8.95 10.88
CA THR A 330 -4.96 -10.16 10.06
C THR A 330 -5.97 -11.24 10.45
N ALA A 331 -6.44 -11.28 11.70
CA ALA A 331 -7.53 -12.20 12.11
C ALA A 331 -8.81 -11.96 11.29
N TYR A 332 -9.14 -10.68 11.08
CA TYR A 332 -10.29 -10.24 10.31
C TYR A 332 -10.04 -10.31 8.81
N LEU A 333 -8.89 -9.78 8.36
CA LEU A 333 -8.53 -9.75 6.94
C LEU A 333 -8.42 -11.15 6.34
N ASN A 334 -7.90 -12.15 7.06
CA ASN A 334 -7.83 -13.53 6.56
C ASN A 334 -9.22 -14.11 6.28
N THR A 335 -10.24 -13.72 7.04
CA THR A 335 -11.63 -14.14 6.76
C THR A 335 -12.13 -13.50 5.46
N VAL A 336 -11.86 -12.21 5.25
CA VAL A 336 -12.19 -11.52 3.99
C VAL A 336 -11.43 -12.12 2.82
N TYR A 337 -10.15 -12.44 2.99
CA TYR A 337 -9.32 -13.08 1.96
C TYR A 337 -9.80 -14.49 1.63
N ALA A 338 -10.22 -15.29 2.62
CA ALA A 338 -10.80 -16.60 2.39
C ALA A 338 -12.11 -16.49 1.58
N ARG A 339 -12.98 -15.54 1.92
CA ARG A 339 -14.25 -15.33 1.21
C ARG A 339 -14.06 -14.80 -0.21
N THR A 340 -13.14 -13.86 -0.42
CA THR A 340 -12.80 -13.37 -1.76
C THR A 340 -12.15 -14.46 -2.61
N THR A 341 -11.27 -15.29 -2.04
CA THR A 341 -10.72 -16.47 -2.72
C THR A 341 -11.81 -17.44 -3.14
N ALA A 342 -12.76 -17.74 -2.24
CA ALA A 342 -13.88 -18.63 -2.52
C ALA A 342 -14.84 -18.07 -3.59
N ALA A 343 -15.01 -16.74 -3.63
CA ALA A 343 -15.85 -16.08 -4.63
C ALA A 343 -15.23 -16.13 -6.04
N GLY A 344 -13.90 -16.06 -6.17
CA GLY A 344 -13.20 -16.16 -7.47
C GLY A 344 -13.76 -15.20 -8.51
N ASP A 345 -14.13 -15.71 -9.70
CA ASP A 345 -14.71 -14.92 -10.78
C ASP A 345 -16.04 -14.23 -10.40
N ALA A 346 -16.75 -14.67 -9.37
CA ALA A 346 -17.97 -14.00 -8.90
C ALA A 346 -17.71 -12.58 -8.37
N LEU A 347 -16.44 -12.28 -8.01
CA LEU A 347 -15.97 -10.93 -7.66
C LEU A 347 -16.01 -9.96 -8.83
N LEU A 348 -16.12 -10.45 -10.07
CA LEU A 348 -16.07 -9.64 -11.28
C LEU A 348 -17.46 -9.42 -11.87
N ASP A 349 -17.70 -8.21 -12.39
CA ASP A 349 -18.85 -7.90 -13.24
C ASP A 349 -18.64 -8.42 -14.67
N THR A 350 -19.62 -8.18 -15.54
CA THR A 350 -19.60 -8.63 -16.94
C THR A 350 -18.48 -8.01 -17.76
N GLU A 351 -17.93 -6.87 -17.32
CA GLU A 351 -16.81 -6.18 -17.96
C GLU A 351 -15.46 -6.64 -17.40
N GLY A 352 -15.47 -7.49 -16.37
CA GLY A 352 -14.27 -7.98 -15.71
C GLY A 352 -13.72 -7.04 -14.64
N HIS A 353 -14.54 -6.11 -14.13
CA HIS A 353 -14.17 -5.21 -13.05
C HIS A 353 -14.66 -5.71 -11.69
N ILE A 354 -14.01 -5.29 -10.62
CA ILE A 354 -14.36 -5.70 -9.25
C ILE A 354 -15.76 -5.16 -8.88
N LYS A 355 -16.60 -6.05 -8.34
CA LYS A 355 -17.87 -5.72 -7.67
C LYS A 355 -17.59 -5.25 -6.25
N ALA A 356 -17.36 -3.95 -6.07
CA ALA A 356 -17.03 -3.34 -4.78
C ALA A 356 -18.04 -3.69 -3.66
N SER A 357 -19.34 -3.74 -3.99
CA SER A 357 -20.41 -4.08 -3.04
C SER A 357 -20.31 -5.50 -2.45
N VAL A 358 -19.82 -6.47 -3.23
CA VAL A 358 -19.58 -7.84 -2.75
C VAL A 358 -18.44 -7.85 -1.74
N VAL A 359 -17.36 -7.14 -2.06
CA VAL A 359 -16.18 -7.03 -1.18
C VAL A 359 -16.55 -6.30 0.11
N ALA A 360 -17.31 -5.20 0.03
CA ALA A 360 -17.81 -4.46 1.20
C ALA A 360 -18.67 -5.36 2.10
N GLY A 361 -19.52 -6.22 1.52
CA GLY A 361 -20.29 -7.21 2.28
C GLY A 361 -19.40 -8.16 3.08
N PHE A 362 -18.32 -8.68 2.48
CA PHE A 362 -17.37 -9.54 3.20
C PHE A 362 -16.63 -8.82 4.33
N VAL A 363 -16.30 -7.54 4.15
CA VAL A 363 -15.68 -6.72 5.20
C VAL A 363 -16.68 -6.47 6.34
N ARG A 364 -17.94 -6.10 6.04
CA ARG A 364 -19.00 -5.92 7.05
C ARG A 364 -19.21 -7.18 7.88
N ASP A 365 -19.35 -8.33 7.23
CA ASP A 365 -19.53 -9.61 7.92
C ASP A 365 -18.34 -9.98 8.82
N SER A 366 -17.13 -9.46 8.54
CA SER A 366 -15.95 -9.72 9.37
C SER A 366 -16.01 -8.98 10.72
N VAL A 367 -16.75 -7.87 10.82
CA VAL A 367 -16.85 -7.06 12.05
C VAL A 367 -17.53 -7.83 13.19
N ASP A 368 -18.41 -8.77 12.84
CA ASP A 368 -19.18 -9.59 13.79
C ASP A 368 -18.48 -10.89 14.21
N LEU A 369 -17.21 -11.09 13.80
CA LEU A 369 -16.42 -12.23 14.26
C LEU A 369 -16.20 -12.17 15.78
N ASP A 370 -16.22 -13.33 16.42
CA ASP A 370 -15.88 -13.43 17.83
C ASP A 370 -14.38 -13.11 18.06
N ARG A 371 -14.06 -12.67 19.27
CA ARG A 371 -12.70 -12.17 19.58
C ARG A 371 -11.70 -13.27 19.89
N THR A 372 -12.06 -14.55 19.84
CA THR A 372 -11.22 -15.66 20.32
C THR A 372 -9.88 -15.69 19.58
N GLU A 373 -9.89 -15.56 18.26
CA GLU A 373 -8.66 -15.58 17.46
C GLU A 373 -7.78 -14.34 17.70
N ALA A 374 -8.38 -13.16 17.89
CA ALA A 374 -7.63 -11.94 18.20
C ALA A 374 -7.01 -12.00 19.61
N VAL A 375 -7.74 -12.53 20.59
CA VAL A 375 -7.26 -12.78 21.96
C VAL A 375 -6.07 -13.75 21.95
N ARG A 376 -6.20 -14.88 21.23
CA ARG A 376 -5.13 -15.88 21.05
C ARG A 376 -3.88 -15.28 20.41
N ARG A 377 -4.05 -14.46 19.37
CA ARG A 377 -2.93 -13.77 18.71
C ARG A 377 -2.19 -12.87 19.67
N LEU A 378 -2.92 -12.12 20.49
CA LEU A 378 -2.30 -11.22 21.46
C LEU A 378 -1.55 -11.99 22.57
N ASP A 379 -2.05 -13.16 22.97
CA ASP A 379 -1.34 -14.05 23.91
C ASP A 379 -0.02 -14.56 23.30
N VAL A 380 -0.05 -15.02 22.06
CA VAL A 380 1.18 -15.44 21.33
C VAL A 380 2.18 -14.29 21.21
N ILE A 381 1.71 -13.07 20.95
CA ILE A 381 2.57 -11.88 20.85
C ILE A 381 3.21 -11.53 22.21
N ASP A 382 2.44 -11.55 23.30
CA ASP A 382 2.95 -11.28 24.65
C ASP A 382 4.00 -12.31 25.05
N GLU A 383 3.71 -13.61 24.88
CA GLU A 383 4.64 -14.70 25.19
C GLU A 383 5.94 -14.59 24.39
N ALA A 384 5.83 -14.31 23.08
CA ALA A 384 6.96 -14.11 22.18
C ALA A 384 7.86 -12.95 22.63
N TYR A 385 7.28 -11.77 22.88
CA TYR A 385 8.06 -10.60 23.30
C TYR A 385 8.67 -10.75 24.70
N ARG A 386 7.98 -11.44 25.62
CA ARG A 386 8.55 -11.76 26.94
C ARG A 386 9.71 -12.75 26.83
N ARG A 387 9.63 -13.74 25.94
CA ARG A 387 10.71 -14.69 25.67
C ARG A 387 11.98 -14.00 25.16
N LEU A 388 11.84 -13.04 24.24
CA LEU A 388 12.98 -12.26 23.72
C LEU A 388 13.66 -11.40 24.81
N GLY A 389 12.90 -10.92 25.79
CA GLY A 389 13.43 -10.14 26.90
C GLY A 389 13.84 -8.71 26.52
N GLY A 390 14.53 -8.02 27.43
CA GLY A 390 15.11 -6.70 27.19
C GLY A 390 14.10 -5.66 26.71
N ARG A 391 14.40 -4.99 25.58
CA ARG A 391 13.51 -3.99 24.98
C ARG A 391 12.15 -4.56 24.55
N TYR A 392 12.07 -5.85 24.23
CA TYR A 392 10.82 -6.51 23.84
C TYR A 392 9.88 -6.72 25.03
N THR A 393 10.39 -6.94 26.25
CA THR A 393 9.55 -6.98 27.46
C THR A 393 8.77 -5.67 27.64
N ARG A 394 9.40 -4.53 27.35
CA ARG A 394 8.74 -3.21 27.39
C ARG A 394 7.60 -3.11 26.36
N VAL A 395 7.77 -3.73 25.19
CA VAL A 395 6.71 -3.83 24.19
C VAL A 395 5.57 -4.69 24.74
N ALA A 396 5.87 -5.86 25.31
CA ALA A 396 4.88 -6.74 25.91
C ALA A 396 4.06 -6.03 27.00
N ASP A 397 4.71 -5.32 27.91
CA ASP A 397 4.04 -4.56 28.97
C ASP A 397 3.13 -3.46 28.38
N THR A 398 3.60 -2.74 27.36
CA THR A 398 2.81 -1.73 26.65
C THR A 398 1.56 -2.34 25.98
N LEU A 399 1.68 -3.54 25.40
CA LEU A 399 0.56 -4.24 24.78
C LEU A 399 -0.43 -4.79 25.82
N ALA A 400 0.08 -5.30 26.94
CA ALA A 400 -0.73 -5.79 28.05
C ALA A 400 -1.60 -4.67 28.65
N ASP A 401 -1.02 -3.50 28.91
CA ASP A 401 -1.73 -2.32 29.41
C ASP A 401 -2.83 -1.83 28.46
N ARG A 402 -2.66 -2.06 27.16
CA ARG A 402 -3.59 -1.63 26.10
C ARG A 402 -4.48 -2.75 25.58
N ARG A 403 -4.45 -3.95 26.18
CA ARG A 403 -5.07 -5.17 25.65
C ARG A 403 -6.55 -4.99 25.26
N PRO A 404 -7.45 -4.50 26.15
CA PRO A 404 -8.86 -4.33 25.79
C PRO A 404 -9.04 -3.39 24.59
N ARG A 405 -8.33 -2.26 24.62
CA ARG A 405 -8.36 -1.25 23.57
C ARG A 405 -7.84 -1.77 22.22
N LEU A 406 -6.78 -2.56 22.21
CA LEU A 406 -6.23 -3.12 20.96
C LEU A 406 -7.20 -4.10 20.29
N LEU A 407 -7.95 -4.87 21.08
CA LEU A 407 -8.99 -5.77 20.58
C LEU A 407 -10.19 -5.00 20.03
N ASP A 408 -10.59 -3.90 20.68
CA ASP A 408 -11.61 -3.00 20.17
C ASP A 408 -11.15 -2.33 18.86
N GLU A 409 -9.96 -1.74 18.85
CA GLU A 409 -9.38 -1.09 17.67
C GLU A 409 -9.29 -2.03 16.47
N ALA A 410 -8.91 -3.30 16.64
CA ALA A 410 -8.80 -4.24 15.51
C ALA A 410 -10.17 -4.51 14.83
N ARG A 411 -11.26 -4.54 15.60
CA ARG A 411 -12.62 -4.67 15.08
C ARG A 411 -13.09 -3.35 14.47
N ASP A 412 -12.87 -2.25 15.18
CA ASP A 412 -13.35 -0.93 14.77
C ASP A 412 -12.64 -0.46 13.50
N ASP A 413 -11.36 -0.79 13.32
CA ASP A 413 -10.59 -0.56 12.09
C ASP A 413 -11.25 -1.25 10.87
N MET A 414 -11.87 -2.42 11.05
CA MET A 414 -12.64 -3.10 9.99
C MET A 414 -14.01 -2.48 9.75
N ALA A 415 -14.67 -1.98 10.79
CA ALA A 415 -15.93 -1.24 10.67
C ALA A 415 -15.71 0.08 9.92
N ASP A 416 -14.62 0.78 10.22
CA ASP A 416 -14.20 1.99 9.52
C ASP A 416 -13.84 1.72 8.06
N PHE A 417 -13.18 0.59 7.78
CA PHE A 417 -12.93 0.18 6.41
C PHE A 417 -14.23 -0.06 5.64
N ALA A 418 -15.20 -0.78 6.23
CA ALA A 418 -16.52 -0.98 5.62
C ALA A 418 -17.24 0.34 5.36
N LEU A 419 -17.25 1.26 6.33
CA LEU A 419 -17.84 2.59 6.19
C LEU A 419 -17.23 3.36 5.01
N LEU A 420 -15.90 3.33 4.87
CA LEU A 420 -15.20 3.97 3.77
C LEU A 420 -15.57 3.32 2.43
N MET A 421 -15.66 1.98 2.36
CA MET A 421 -16.08 1.27 1.15
C MET A 421 -17.48 1.66 0.69
N ASP A 422 -18.43 1.83 1.62
CA ASP A 422 -19.80 2.20 1.31
C ASP A 422 -19.92 3.61 0.68
N HIS A 423 -18.94 4.49 0.92
CA HIS A 423 -18.92 5.85 0.38
C HIS A 423 -17.92 6.04 -0.79
N TRP A 424 -17.07 5.05 -1.06
CA TRP A 424 -15.93 5.23 -1.95
C TRP A 424 -16.30 5.59 -3.39
N GLU A 425 -17.36 4.99 -3.92
CA GLU A 425 -17.84 5.29 -5.28
C GLU A 425 -18.27 6.76 -5.41
N ALA A 426 -19.01 7.26 -4.42
CA ALA A 426 -19.45 8.66 -4.38
C ALA A 426 -18.27 9.61 -4.24
N LEU A 427 -17.31 9.30 -3.38
CA LEU A 427 -16.08 10.09 -3.19
C LEU A 427 -15.25 10.15 -4.48
N THR A 428 -15.05 9.01 -5.15
CA THR A 428 -14.29 8.93 -6.39
C THR A 428 -14.98 9.73 -7.50
N ARG A 429 -16.30 9.65 -7.61
CA ARG A 429 -17.08 10.43 -8.60
C ARG A 429 -16.98 11.93 -8.33
N ALA A 430 -17.20 12.34 -7.07
CA ALA A 430 -17.07 13.73 -6.66
C ALA A 430 -15.65 14.28 -6.88
N SER A 431 -14.63 13.45 -6.65
CA SER A 431 -13.24 13.80 -6.88
C SER A 431 -12.95 14.10 -8.35
N ALA A 432 -13.55 13.35 -9.29
CA ALA A 432 -13.38 13.58 -10.73
C ALA A 432 -13.91 14.96 -11.19
N GLU A 433 -14.79 15.58 -10.40
CA GLU A 433 -15.39 16.89 -10.64
C GLU A 433 -14.72 18.02 -9.84
N ALA A 434 -13.85 17.67 -8.89
CA ALA A 434 -13.03 18.61 -8.14
C ALA A 434 -11.78 18.97 -8.94
N VAL A 435 -11.36 20.23 -8.89
CA VAL A 435 -10.12 20.68 -9.54
C VAL A 435 -9.06 20.86 -8.46
N PRO A 436 -8.02 20.00 -8.39
CA PRO A 436 -6.93 20.22 -7.46
C PRO A 436 -6.25 21.54 -7.83
N ALA A 437 -5.93 22.37 -6.84
CA ALA A 437 -5.12 23.56 -7.07
C ALA A 437 -3.81 23.11 -7.74
N VAL A 438 -3.55 23.59 -8.96
CA VAL A 438 -2.36 23.21 -9.70
C VAL A 438 -1.15 23.79 -9.00
N THR A 439 -0.27 22.91 -8.50
CA THR A 439 1.08 23.29 -8.12
C THR A 439 2.03 22.91 -9.28
N ARG A 440 2.81 23.92 -9.69
CA ARG A 440 3.94 23.96 -10.64
C ARG A 440 3.97 23.07 -11.89
#